data_AF-A0A5P1EGX7-F1
#
_entry.id   AF-A0A5P1EGX7-F1
#
_cell.length_a   1.000
_cell.length_b   1.000
_cell.length_c   1.000
_cell.angle_alpha   90.00
_cell.angle_beta   90.00
_cell.angle_gamma   90.00
#
_symmetry.space_group_name_H-M   'P 1'
#
loop_
_entity.id
_entity.type
_entity.pdbx_description
1 polymer ?
#
loop_
_entity_poly.entity_id
_entity_poly.type
_entity_poly.pdbx_seq_one_letter_code
_entity_poly.pdbx_strand_id
1 'polypeptide(L)'
;MVDELLADLTLQFLQMGSEMVMVDEIPFPCEITTSKALPLMGSGITDIEIHFLQIKHNAIGIYLDESIVEHLGDWKNKKGSELAGDDSFFDALVSAKKRDDCSFLVHDS
;
A
#
# COMPACT_ATOMS: atom_id res chain seq x y z
N MET A 1 16.81 2.27 -24.88
CA MET A 1 16.10 1.13 -24.24
C MET A 1 16.76 0.74 -22.92
N VAL A 2 18.07 0.45 -22.88
CA VAL A 2 18.78 0.18 -21.61
C VAL A 2 18.89 1.42 -20.71
N ASP A 3 19.09 2.62 -21.26
CA ASP A 3 19.18 3.87 -20.48
C ASP A 3 17.84 4.28 -19.84
N GLU A 4 16.72 3.91 -20.44
CA GLU A 4 15.38 4.22 -19.95
C GLU A 4 15.00 3.30 -18.78
N LEU A 5 15.38 2.02 -18.87
CA LEU A 5 15.28 1.05 -17.79
C LEU A 5 16.22 1.41 -16.62
N LEU A 6 17.42 1.92 -16.93
CA LEU A 6 18.36 2.38 -15.92
C LEU A 6 17.89 3.68 -15.25
N ALA A 7 17.25 4.58 -16.00
CA ALA A 7 16.63 5.79 -15.46
C ALA A 7 15.41 5.48 -14.58
N ASP A 8 14.60 4.50 -14.95
CA ASP A 8 13.45 4.02 -14.16
C ASP A 8 13.94 3.35 -12.86
N LEU A 9 14.96 2.48 -12.97
CA LEU A 9 15.62 1.88 -11.81
C LEU A 9 16.29 2.96 -10.92
N THR A 10 16.92 3.97 -11.51
CA THR A 10 17.57 5.08 -10.77
C THR A 10 16.55 6.04 -10.15
N LEU A 11 15.37 6.23 -10.75
CA LEU A 11 14.25 6.98 -10.17
C LEU A 11 13.63 6.22 -8.99
N GLN A 12 13.45 4.90 -9.13
CA GLN A 12 13.08 4.02 -8.01
C GLN A 12 14.13 4.09 -6.89
N PHE A 13 15.43 4.09 -7.23
CA PHE A 13 16.53 4.18 -6.26
C PHE A 13 16.71 5.59 -5.64
N LEU A 14 16.38 6.68 -6.33
CA LEU A 14 16.44 8.04 -5.78
C LEU A 14 15.27 8.35 -4.84
N GLN A 15 14.18 7.59 -4.91
CA GLN A 15 13.12 7.58 -3.89
C GLN A 15 13.58 6.91 -2.57
N MET A 16 14.67 6.15 -2.58
CA MET A 16 15.22 5.38 -1.45
C MET A 16 15.98 6.24 -0.41
N GLY A 17 15.54 7.47 -0.18
CA GLY A 17 15.88 8.20 1.04
C GLY A 17 15.05 7.73 2.25
N SER A 18 13.99 6.96 2.03
CA SER A 18 13.06 6.46 3.03
C SER A 18 13.39 5.02 3.45
N GLU A 19 13.14 4.72 4.73
CA GLU A 19 13.06 3.36 5.25
C GLU A 19 12.15 2.48 4.35
N MET A 20 12.46 1.19 4.21
CA MET A 20 11.75 0.25 3.33
C MET A 20 11.14 -0.91 4.15
N VAL A 21 9.95 -1.34 3.78
CA VAL A 21 9.27 -2.53 4.29
C VAL A 21 9.37 -3.65 3.26
N MET A 22 9.86 -4.82 3.68
CA MET A 22 9.93 -6.00 2.81
C MET A 22 8.59 -6.75 2.86
N VAL A 23 7.90 -6.82 1.72
CA VAL A 23 6.64 -7.55 1.54
C VAL A 23 6.92 -8.68 0.55
N ASP A 24 7.04 -9.90 1.07
CA ASP A 24 7.37 -11.08 0.27
C ASP A 24 8.62 -10.92 -0.62
N GLU A 25 9.72 -10.44 -0.01
CA GLU A 25 11.00 -10.12 -0.67
C GLU A 25 10.96 -8.92 -1.64
N ILE A 26 9.80 -8.30 -1.83
CA ILE A 26 9.62 -7.08 -2.62
C ILE A 26 9.71 -5.86 -1.70
N PRO A 27 10.62 -4.90 -1.96
CA PRO A 27 10.79 -3.73 -1.11
C PRO A 27 9.74 -2.65 -1.43
N PHE A 28 8.98 -2.24 -0.43
CA PHE A 28 8.05 -1.10 -0.50
C PHE A 28 8.60 0.07 0.33
N PRO A 29 8.60 1.31 -0.19
CA PRO A 29 8.98 2.47 0.61
C PRO A 29 7.97 2.71 1.74
N CYS A 30 8.45 3.13 2.91
CA CYS A 30 7.58 3.50 4.04
C CYS A 30 6.73 4.74 3.75
N GLU A 31 7.12 5.55 2.77
CA GLU A 31 6.42 6.76 2.35
C GLU A 31 6.64 7.00 0.86
N ILE A 32 5.62 7.48 0.16
CA ILE A 32 5.75 7.95 -1.22
C ILE A 32 5.34 9.41 -1.33
N THR A 33 5.98 10.14 -2.23
CA THR A 33 5.59 11.51 -2.56
C THR A 33 4.95 11.52 -3.94
N THR A 34 3.65 11.76 -3.99
CA THR A 34 2.95 12.08 -5.23
C THR A 34 2.75 13.60 -5.30
N SER A 35 1.61 14.09 -4.81
CA SER A 35 1.35 15.52 -4.55
C SER A 35 1.65 15.92 -3.10
N LYS A 36 1.55 14.94 -2.18
CA LYS A 36 1.86 15.01 -0.75
C LYS A 36 2.60 13.73 -0.35
N ALA A 37 3.32 13.78 0.77
CA ALA A 37 3.87 12.62 1.45
C ALA A 37 2.73 11.72 1.97
N LEU A 38 2.70 10.47 1.53
CA LEU A 38 1.73 9.45 1.93
C LEU A 38 2.47 8.27 2.55
N PRO A 39 2.27 7.98 3.84
CA PRO A 39 2.89 6.82 4.50
C PRO A 39 2.22 5.50 4.09
N LEU A 40 2.99 4.41 4.16
CA LEU A 40 2.51 3.04 3.95
C LEU A 40 1.63 2.61 5.13
N MET A 41 0.33 2.47 4.90
CA MET A 41 -0.65 2.12 5.93
C MET A 41 -1.03 0.63 5.91
N GLY A 42 -0.84 -0.04 4.79
CA GLY A 42 -1.12 -1.46 4.66
C GLY A 42 -0.31 -2.09 3.55
N SER A 43 0.06 -3.35 3.73
CA SER A 43 0.75 -4.14 2.71
C SER A 43 0.22 -5.57 2.71
N GLY A 44 0.20 -6.19 1.55
CA GLY A 44 -0.23 -7.57 1.40
C GLY A 44 0.21 -8.19 0.09
N ILE A 45 -0.11 -9.47 -0.07
CA ILE A 45 0.08 -10.20 -1.31
C ILE A 45 -1.28 -10.69 -1.81
N THR A 46 -1.40 -10.80 -3.12
CA THR A 46 -2.48 -11.51 -3.79
C THR A 46 -1.89 -12.72 -4.49
N ASP A 47 -2.39 -13.88 -4.12
CA ASP A 47 -2.07 -15.16 -4.75
C ASP A 47 -3.29 -15.75 -5.44
N ILE A 48 -3.00 -16.65 -6.39
CA ILE A 48 -3.99 -17.47 -7.06
C ILE A 48 -3.66 -18.91 -6.71
N GLU A 49 -4.60 -19.61 -6.07
CA GLU A 49 -4.46 -21.01 -5.75
C GLU A 49 -5.01 -21.89 -6.89
N ILE A 50 -4.14 -22.73 -7.47
CA ILE A 50 -4.54 -23.74 -8.45
C ILE A 50 -4.23 -25.12 -7.87
N HIS A 51 -5.28 -25.79 -7.39
CA HIS A 51 -5.25 -27.08 -6.69
C HIS A 51 -4.38 -27.12 -5.42
N PHE A 52 -3.05 -27.18 -5.58
CA PHE A 52 -2.06 -27.29 -4.50
C PHE A 52 -0.91 -26.29 -4.63
N LEU A 53 -0.88 -25.50 -5.72
CA LEU A 53 0.14 -24.49 -5.97
C LEU A 53 -0.46 -23.11 -5.67
N GLN A 54 0.19 -22.39 -4.76
CA GLN A 54 -0.09 -20.98 -4.47
C GLN A 54 0.83 -20.15 -5.38
N ILE A 55 0.29 -19.62 -6.47
CA ILE A 55 1.02 -18.74 -7.38
C ILE A 55 0.86 -17.33 -6.85
N LYS A 56 1.92 -16.81 -6.24
CA LYS A 56 1.97 -15.41 -5.83
C LYS A 56 2.04 -14.56 -7.07
N HIS A 57 1.05 -13.69 -7.23
CA HIS A 57 0.89 -12.92 -8.44
C HIS A 57 1.40 -11.49 -8.20
N ASN A 58 0.96 -10.87 -7.09
CA ASN A 58 1.22 -9.45 -6.86
C ASN A 58 1.49 -9.17 -5.37
N ALA A 59 2.44 -8.28 -5.08
CA ALA A 59 2.52 -7.59 -3.80
C ALA A 59 1.89 -6.20 -3.94
N ILE A 60 1.17 -5.77 -2.90
CA ILE A 60 0.41 -4.52 -2.89
C ILE A 60 0.79 -3.71 -1.66
N GLY A 61 1.14 -2.44 -1.88
CA GLY A 61 1.31 -1.41 -0.85
C GLY A 61 0.21 -0.36 -0.94
N ILE A 62 -0.45 -0.08 0.18
CA ILE A 62 -1.52 0.90 0.31
C ILE A 62 -0.98 2.11 1.07
N TYR A 63 -0.93 3.25 0.38
CA TYR A 63 -0.47 4.52 0.94
C TYR A 63 -1.67 5.44 1.13
N LEU A 64 -1.89 5.90 2.35
CA LEU A 64 -3.03 6.73 2.73
C LEU A 64 -2.56 7.88 3.60
N ASP A 65 -3.19 9.04 3.40
CA ASP A 65 -2.94 10.19 4.25
C ASP A 65 -3.48 9.97 5.67
N GLU A 66 -2.73 10.42 6.68
CA GLU A 66 -3.14 10.29 8.09
C GLU A 66 -4.45 11.04 8.40
N SER A 67 -4.83 12.05 7.61
CA SER A 67 -6.11 12.77 7.81
C SER A 67 -7.34 11.87 7.63
N ILE A 68 -7.19 10.69 7.02
CA ILE A 68 -8.29 9.71 6.91
C ILE A 68 -8.81 9.28 8.29
N VAL A 69 -7.98 9.34 9.33
CA VAL A 69 -8.36 9.00 10.71
C VAL A 69 -9.43 9.94 11.25
N GLU A 70 -9.48 11.20 10.78
CA GLU A 70 -10.53 12.16 11.16
C GLU A 70 -11.91 11.70 10.66
N HIS A 71 -11.96 10.97 9.55
CA HIS A 71 -13.18 10.43 8.96
C HIS A 71 -13.59 9.08 9.59
N LEU A 72 -12.68 8.41 10.31
CA LEU A 72 -12.88 7.08 10.90
C LEU A 72 -13.06 7.14 12.43
N GLY A 73 -13.54 8.26 12.96
CA GLY A 73 -13.70 8.50 14.40
C GLY A 73 -14.52 7.44 15.14
N ASP A 74 -15.54 6.86 14.49
CA ASP A 74 -16.39 5.82 15.08
C ASP A 74 -15.65 4.48 15.30
N TRP A 75 -14.50 4.30 14.65
CA TRP A 75 -13.63 3.13 14.77
C TRP A 75 -12.41 3.39 15.67
N LYS A 76 -12.33 4.58 16.27
CA LYS A 76 -11.26 4.92 17.23
C LYS A 76 -11.31 3.98 18.44
N ASN A 77 -10.14 3.49 18.85
CA ASN A 77 -9.93 2.53 19.95
C ASN A 77 -10.44 1.10 19.71
N LYS A 78 -10.99 0.77 18.53
CA LYS A 78 -11.20 -0.63 18.15
C LYS A 78 -9.85 -1.31 17.89
N LYS A 79 -9.75 -2.60 18.21
CA LYS A 79 -8.52 -3.36 17.93
C LYS A 79 -8.40 -3.65 16.44
N GLY A 80 -7.18 -3.78 15.93
CA GLY A 80 -6.96 -4.14 14.52
C GLY A 80 -7.69 -5.42 14.10
N SER A 81 -7.80 -6.41 14.98
CA SER A 81 -8.57 -7.64 14.74
C SER A 81 -10.08 -7.41 14.63
N GLU A 82 -10.62 -6.40 15.31
CA GLU A 82 -12.03 -6.02 15.23
C GLU A 82 -12.31 -5.23 13.95
N LEU A 83 -11.38 -4.35 13.56
CA LEU A 83 -11.44 -3.62 12.30
C LEU A 83 -11.36 -4.56 11.08
N ALA A 84 -10.50 -5.57 11.15
CA ALA A 84 -10.30 -6.53 10.07
C ALA A 84 -11.54 -7.35 9.73
N GLY A 85 -12.47 -7.53 10.68
CA GLY A 85 -13.73 -8.24 10.47
C GLY A 85 -14.95 -7.33 10.30
N ASP A 86 -14.76 -6.02 10.23
CA ASP A 86 -15.83 -5.03 10.13
C ASP A 86 -15.90 -4.49 8.69
N ASP A 87 -16.74 -5.09 7.84
CA ASP A 87 -16.90 -4.64 6.45
C ASP A 87 -17.29 -3.15 6.34
N SER A 88 -18.06 -2.65 7.32
CA SER A 88 -18.48 -1.24 7.36
C SER A 88 -17.31 -0.28 7.58
N PHE A 89 -16.24 -0.73 8.22
CA PHE A 89 -14.99 0.02 8.33
C PHE A 89 -14.36 0.23 6.96
N PHE A 90 -14.25 -0.84 6.16
CA PHE A 90 -13.64 -0.77 4.84
C PHE A 90 -14.50 0.05 3.87
N ASP A 91 -15.83 -0.06 3.95
CA ASP A 91 -16.75 0.79 3.19
C ASP A 91 -16.56 2.27 3.52
N ALA A 92 -16.44 2.61 4.80
CA ALA A 92 -16.16 3.97 5.25
C ALA A 92 -14.78 4.45 4.80
N LEU A 93 -13.76 3.60 4.86
CA LEU A 93 -12.39 3.90 4.42
C LEU A 93 -12.34 4.22 2.92
N VAL A 94 -12.99 3.40 2.09
CA VAL A 94 -13.08 3.61 0.64
C VAL A 94 -13.89 4.87 0.31
N SER A 95 -14.96 5.14 1.07
CA SER A 95 -15.82 6.32 0.87
C SER A 95 -15.17 7.63 1.30
N ALA A 96 -14.32 7.59 2.33
CA ALA A 96 -13.63 8.77 2.85
C ALA A 96 -12.44 9.19 1.97
N LYS A 97 -11.93 8.29 1.11
CA LYS A 97 -10.83 8.58 0.19
C LYS A 97 -11.21 9.70 -0.79
N LYS A 98 -10.50 10.83 -0.70
CA LYS A 98 -10.46 11.82 -1.78
C LYS A 98 -9.46 11.39 -2.86
N ARG A 99 -9.63 11.94 -4.06
CA ARG A 99 -8.91 11.53 -5.27
C ARG A 99 -7.39 11.53 -5.10
N ASP A 100 -6.84 12.45 -4.30
CA ASP A 100 -5.40 12.69 -4.19
C ASP A 100 -4.76 12.17 -2.88
N ASP A 101 -5.56 11.62 -1.95
CA ASP A 101 -5.10 11.27 -0.58
C ASP A 101 -4.75 9.78 -0.43
N CYS A 102 -4.73 9.01 -1.53
CA CYS A 102 -4.22 7.64 -1.49
C CYS A 102 -3.68 7.16 -2.83
N SER A 103 -2.66 6.30 -2.74
CA SER A 103 -1.98 5.70 -3.87
C SER A 103 -1.74 4.22 -3.59
N PHE A 104 -1.84 3.41 -4.64
CA PHE A 104 -1.57 1.98 -4.58
C PHE A 104 -0.31 1.69 -5.39
N LEU A 105 0.67 1.04 -4.78
CA LEU A 105 1.80 0.46 -5.51
C LEU A 105 1.56 -1.04 -5.63
N VAL A 106 1.62 -1.53 -6.86
CA VAL A 106 1.46 -2.95 -7.17
C VAL A 106 2.73 -3.40 -7.86
N HIS A 107 3.39 -4.41 -7.29
CA HIS A 107 4.51 -5.10 -7.90
C HIS A 107 4.06 -6.50 -8.31
N ASP A 108 4.18 -6.82 -9.60
CA ASP A 108 4.02 -8.19 -10.10
C ASP A 108 5.29 -9.00 -9.75
N SER A 109 5.13 -10.25 -9.33
CA SER A 109 6.22 -11.20 -9.04
C SER A 109 6.79 -11.88 -10.28
#